data_AF-A0A519JQ10-F1
#
_entry.id   AF-A0A519JQ10-F1
#
_cell.length_a   1.000
_cell.length_b   1.000
_cell.length_c   1.000
_cell.angle_alpha   90.00
_cell.angle_beta   90.00
_cell.angle_gamma   90.00
#
_symmetry.space_group_name_H-M   'P 1'
#
loop_
_entity.id
_entity.type
_entity.pdbx_description
1 polymer ?
#
loop_
_entity_poly.entity_id
_entity_poly.type
_entity_poly.pdbx_seq_one_letter_code
_entity_poly.pdbx_strand_id
1 'polypeptide(L)'
;WIRENLPHAGISGGVSNVSFSFRGNNPVREAIHSVFLYYAIKAGMNMGIVNASQLAVYDDLPKELKDKVEDVILNKSENGTEALLDIAEKYRGDGSTGEVKEDAEWRTLPIAKRIEHSLVKGISTHIEADTEEARQFYPRPLDVIEGPLMDGMNVVGDLFGEGKMFLPQVVKSARVMKQSVAYLQPFIEAEKTEASKPNGRILMATVKGDVHDIGKNIVGVVLQCNNFAVVDLGVMVPCDKIIDTAIEQNCDIIGLSGLITPSLDEMVFVAREMERRGINKPLMIGGATTSKAHTAVKIDPVFKLNQVVYVADASRAVGVASTLLSDELRPAFVENLKTEYIEVRERNANRKPRGTVRTYPEAIAKGLKLDWENYTPPTPAFTGIKIFENYDLNTLVEYIDWTPFFISWDLAGKYPRILEDEVVGEAARSLFSDAQEMLNKLINEKLISANGVIGFWPANTVNHDDIAVYDADGKQISTLHHIRQQHLKQGMETKPHYSLADFVAPKETGKQDYIGGFAVTAGIGAEELAKQYQDAGDDYNSI
;
A
#
# COMPACT_ATOMS: atom_id res chain seq x y z
N TRP A 1 -19.08 -42.30 -23.67
CA TRP A 1 -19.51 -42.32 -25.09
C TRP A 1 -18.92 -41.21 -25.96
N ILE A 2 -19.31 -39.92 -25.82
CA ILE A 2 -18.83 -38.84 -26.72
C ILE A 2 -17.30 -38.73 -26.74
N ARG A 3 -16.65 -38.72 -25.57
CA ARG A 3 -15.18 -38.69 -25.46
C ARG A 3 -14.48 -39.93 -26.04
N GLU A 4 -15.14 -41.08 -26.00
CA GLU A 4 -14.57 -42.35 -26.47
C GLU A 4 -14.74 -42.53 -27.98
N ASN A 5 -15.83 -42.03 -28.56
CA ASN A 5 -16.20 -42.28 -29.96
C ASN A 5 -15.95 -41.07 -30.88
N LEU A 6 -15.79 -39.86 -30.32
CA LEU A 6 -15.60 -38.60 -31.06
C LEU A 6 -14.42 -37.81 -30.45
N PRO A 7 -13.16 -38.27 -30.61
CA PRO A 7 -12.00 -37.73 -29.88
C PRO A 7 -11.64 -36.28 -30.22
N HIS A 8 -12.14 -35.74 -31.33
CA HIS A 8 -11.92 -34.36 -31.76
C HIS A 8 -13.12 -33.43 -31.48
N ALA A 9 -14.19 -33.93 -30.87
CA ALA A 9 -15.37 -33.15 -30.53
C ALA A 9 -15.30 -32.65 -29.06
N GLY A 10 -15.57 -31.37 -28.86
CA GLY A 10 -15.73 -30.76 -27.53
C GLY A 10 -17.20 -30.61 -27.15
N ILE A 11 -17.51 -30.64 -25.85
CA ILE A 11 -18.86 -30.43 -25.32
C ILE A 11 -18.91 -29.06 -24.64
N SER A 12 -19.78 -28.19 -25.15
CA SER A 12 -20.11 -26.89 -24.56
C SER A 12 -21.62 -26.76 -24.38
N GLY A 13 -22.06 -26.17 -23.27
CA GLY A 13 -23.49 -26.04 -22.96
C GLY A 13 -23.81 -24.90 -22.00
N GLY A 14 -24.98 -24.29 -22.19
CA GLY A 14 -25.54 -23.30 -21.26
C GLY A 14 -26.09 -23.98 -20.01
N VAL A 15 -25.41 -23.81 -18.88
CA VAL A 15 -25.76 -24.48 -17.61
C VAL A 15 -26.99 -23.84 -16.96
N SER A 16 -27.22 -22.55 -17.22
CA SER A 16 -28.31 -21.76 -16.65
C SER A 16 -29.73 -22.29 -16.95
N ASN A 17 -29.88 -23.17 -17.95
CA ASN A 17 -31.16 -23.78 -18.28
C ASN A 17 -31.54 -24.93 -17.32
N VAL A 18 -30.55 -25.57 -16.67
CA VAL A 18 -30.78 -26.69 -15.73
C VAL A 18 -31.51 -26.21 -14.47
N SER A 19 -31.34 -24.94 -14.09
CA SER A 19 -31.97 -24.34 -12.90
C SER A 19 -33.13 -23.38 -13.23
N PHE A 20 -33.67 -23.43 -14.45
CA PHE A 20 -34.65 -22.46 -14.95
C PHE A 20 -35.89 -22.31 -14.05
N SER A 21 -36.40 -23.43 -13.51
CA SER A 21 -37.59 -23.45 -12.67
C SER A 21 -37.42 -22.73 -11.32
N PHE A 22 -36.18 -22.41 -10.93
CA PHE A 22 -35.84 -21.76 -9.65
C PHE A 22 -35.44 -20.30 -9.82
N ARG A 23 -35.78 -19.66 -10.95
CA ARG A 23 -35.54 -18.21 -11.18
C ARG A 23 -36.05 -17.37 -10.01
N GLY A 24 -35.18 -16.54 -9.44
CA GLY A 24 -35.44 -15.72 -8.25
C GLY A 24 -34.98 -16.34 -6.93
N ASN A 25 -34.50 -17.60 -6.93
CA ASN A 25 -33.87 -18.24 -5.77
C ASN A 25 -32.41 -18.56 -6.14
N ASN A 26 -31.52 -17.57 -5.96
CA ASN A 26 -30.12 -17.71 -6.34
C ASN A 26 -29.42 -18.86 -5.58
N PRO A 27 -29.52 -18.99 -4.24
CA PRO A 27 -28.82 -20.07 -3.52
C PRO A 27 -29.07 -21.48 -4.07
N VAL A 28 -30.33 -21.81 -4.41
CA VAL A 28 -30.68 -23.12 -4.97
C VAL A 28 -30.17 -23.27 -6.41
N ARG A 29 -30.20 -22.21 -7.22
CA ARG A 29 -29.69 -22.23 -8.59
C ARG A 29 -28.18 -22.44 -8.64
N GLU A 30 -27.45 -21.80 -7.74
CA GLU A 30 -26.00 -21.93 -7.63
C GLU A 30 -25.59 -23.35 -7.21
N ALA A 31 -26.32 -23.93 -6.25
CA ALA A 31 -26.13 -25.33 -5.86
C ALA A 31 -26.36 -26.29 -7.03
N ILE A 32 -27.45 -26.09 -7.80
CA ILE A 32 -27.75 -26.90 -9.00
C ILE A 32 -26.63 -26.79 -10.04
N HIS A 33 -26.12 -25.58 -10.30
CA HIS A 33 -25.03 -25.38 -11.27
C HIS A 33 -23.73 -26.04 -10.81
N SER A 34 -23.38 -25.88 -9.53
CA SER A 34 -22.16 -26.43 -8.94
C SER A 34 -22.16 -27.96 -8.98
N VAL A 35 -23.25 -28.60 -8.54
CA VAL A 35 -23.40 -30.06 -8.58
C VAL A 35 -23.40 -30.58 -10.01
N PHE A 36 -24.14 -29.94 -10.92
CA PHE A 36 -24.16 -30.35 -12.33
C PHE A 36 -22.77 -30.29 -12.96
N LEU A 37 -22.04 -29.18 -12.78
CA LEU A 37 -20.70 -29.01 -13.33
C LEU A 37 -19.69 -29.99 -12.72
N TYR A 38 -19.77 -30.26 -11.42
CA TYR A 38 -18.91 -31.24 -10.76
C TYR A 38 -18.97 -32.61 -11.44
N TYR A 39 -20.18 -33.10 -11.75
CA TYR A 39 -20.36 -34.38 -12.44
C TYR A 39 -20.14 -34.29 -13.95
N ALA A 40 -20.57 -33.22 -14.60
CA ALA A 40 -20.44 -33.05 -16.04
C ALA A 40 -18.97 -32.90 -16.49
N ILE A 41 -18.13 -32.20 -15.70
CA ILE A 41 -16.69 -32.09 -15.96
C ILE A 41 -16.03 -33.47 -15.85
N LYS A 42 -16.35 -34.25 -14.80
CA LYS A 42 -15.87 -35.64 -14.66
C LYS A 42 -16.32 -36.54 -15.80
N ALA A 43 -17.53 -36.32 -16.33
CA ALA A 43 -18.05 -37.01 -17.51
C ALA A 43 -17.46 -36.49 -18.84
N GLY A 44 -16.63 -35.44 -18.81
CA GLY A 44 -15.86 -34.96 -19.94
C GLY A 44 -16.39 -33.69 -20.62
N MET A 45 -17.25 -32.89 -19.98
CA MET A 45 -17.65 -31.57 -20.48
C MET A 45 -16.46 -30.59 -20.53
N ASN A 46 -16.31 -29.82 -21.61
CA ASN A 46 -15.17 -28.92 -21.81
C ASN A 46 -15.44 -27.49 -21.34
N MET A 47 -16.66 -27.00 -21.51
CA MET A 47 -16.99 -25.59 -21.25
C MET A 47 -18.46 -25.46 -20.83
N GLY A 48 -18.70 -24.82 -19.68
CA GLY A 48 -20.03 -24.41 -19.25
C GLY A 48 -20.22 -22.92 -19.40
N ILE A 49 -21.31 -22.49 -20.04
CA ILE A 49 -21.71 -21.08 -20.08
C ILE A 49 -22.63 -20.84 -18.87
N VAL A 50 -22.10 -20.16 -17.86
CA VAL A 50 -22.73 -19.91 -16.56
C VAL A 50 -22.17 -18.61 -15.97
N ASN A 51 -22.89 -17.99 -15.04
CA ASN A 51 -22.39 -16.84 -14.30
C ASN A 51 -21.39 -17.29 -13.24
N ALA A 52 -20.11 -16.97 -13.41
CA ALA A 52 -19.03 -17.43 -12.53
C ALA A 52 -19.09 -16.84 -11.11
N SER A 53 -19.69 -15.65 -10.94
CA SER A 53 -19.90 -15.03 -9.62
C SER A 53 -21.03 -15.67 -8.80
N GLN A 54 -21.81 -16.56 -9.42
CA GLN A 54 -22.94 -17.28 -8.83
C GLN A 54 -22.66 -18.79 -8.86
N LEU A 55 -21.43 -19.19 -8.53
CA LEU A 55 -21.02 -20.57 -8.55
C LEU A 55 -20.43 -20.95 -7.20
N ALA A 56 -21.28 -21.53 -6.36
CA ALA A 56 -20.87 -22.04 -5.06
C ALA A 56 -19.84 -23.17 -5.22
N VAL A 57 -18.86 -23.24 -4.31
CA VAL A 57 -17.91 -24.36 -4.26
C VAL A 57 -18.65 -25.61 -3.79
N TYR A 58 -18.51 -26.72 -4.54
CA TYR A 58 -19.27 -27.95 -4.31
C TYR A 58 -19.12 -28.52 -2.88
N ASP A 59 -17.98 -28.30 -2.24
CA ASP A 59 -17.70 -28.77 -0.87
C ASP A 59 -18.25 -27.84 0.22
N ASP A 60 -18.51 -26.58 -0.10
CA ASP A 60 -19.06 -25.57 0.82
C ASP A 60 -20.60 -25.55 0.81
N LEU A 61 -21.23 -26.35 -0.06
CA LEU A 61 -22.69 -26.47 -0.12
C LEU A 61 -23.22 -27.13 1.16
N PRO A 62 -24.29 -26.56 1.79
CA PRO A 62 -24.96 -27.20 2.92
C PRO A 62 -25.35 -28.63 2.58
N LYS A 63 -24.96 -29.58 3.43
CA LYS A 63 -25.10 -31.02 3.18
C LYS A 63 -26.52 -31.44 2.79
N GLU A 64 -27.53 -30.92 3.48
CA GLU A 64 -28.95 -31.20 3.18
C GLU A 64 -29.37 -30.70 1.79
N LEU A 65 -28.89 -29.53 1.36
CA LEU A 65 -29.19 -28.99 0.02
C LEU A 65 -28.44 -29.74 -1.07
N LYS A 66 -27.16 -30.05 -0.83
CA LYS A 66 -26.30 -30.81 -1.74
C LYS A 66 -26.87 -32.19 -2.05
N ASP A 67 -27.27 -32.95 -1.02
CA ASP A 67 -27.82 -34.29 -1.17
C ASP A 67 -29.11 -34.28 -2.02
N LYS A 68 -30.00 -33.30 -1.80
CA LYS A 68 -31.25 -33.17 -2.57
C LYS A 68 -31.04 -32.73 -4.01
N VAL A 69 -30.09 -31.82 -4.26
CA VAL A 69 -29.72 -31.42 -5.61
C VAL A 69 -29.07 -32.59 -6.37
N GLU A 70 -28.22 -33.38 -5.72
CA GLU A 70 -27.64 -34.58 -6.32
C GLU A 70 -28.68 -35.63 -6.66
N ASP A 71 -29.65 -35.86 -5.78
CA ASP A 71 -30.71 -36.83 -6.01
C ASP A 71 -31.51 -36.51 -7.29
N VAL A 72 -31.73 -35.21 -7.56
CA VAL A 72 -32.42 -34.74 -8.77
C VAL A 72 -31.51 -34.81 -10.00
N ILE A 73 -30.27 -34.31 -9.92
CA ILE A 73 -29.37 -34.24 -11.07
C ILE A 73 -28.93 -35.63 -11.54
N LEU A 74 -28.73 -36.56 -10.62
CA LEU A 74 -28.33 -37.93 -10.91
C LEU A 74 -29.52 -38.90 -10.99
N ASN A 75 -30.74 -38.42 -10.78
CA ASN A 75 -31.97 -39.21 -10.78
C ASN A 75 -31.88 -40.44 -9.86
N LYS A 76 -31.41 -40.24 -8.61
CA LYS A 76 -31.21 -41.32 -7.63
C LYS A 76 -32.50 -41.75 -6.92
N SER A 77 -33.54 -40.92 -6.93
CA SER A 77 -34.78 -41.15 -6.19
C SER A 77 -36.01 -40.72 -6.99
N GLU A 78 -37.07 -41.53 -6.94
CA GLU A 78 -38.35 -41.24 -7.62
C GLU A 78 -39.03 -39.96 -7.08
N ASN A 79 -38.74 -39.57 -5.82
CA ASN A 79 -39.29 -38.37 -5.17
C ASN A 79 -38.30 -37.20 -5.11
N GLY A 80 -37.20 -37.23 -5.87
CA GLY A 80 -36.15 -36.21 -5.80
C GLY A 80 -36.66 -34.79 -6.09
N THR A 81 -37.56 -34.65 -7.06
CA THR A 81 -38.11 -33.35 -7.47
C THR A 81 -38.95 -32.70 -6.36
N GLU A 82 -39.81 -33.46 -5.70
CA GLU A 82 -40.66 -32.97 -4.59
C GLU A 82 -39.78 -32.55 -3.41
N ALA A 83 -38.78 -33.38 -3.07
CA ALA A 83 -37.86 -33.08 -1.98
C ALA A 83 -36.98 -31.83 -2.23
N LEU A 84 -36.62 -31.56 -3.50
CA LEU A 84 -35.89 -30.34 -3.87
C LEU A 84 -36.80 -29.09 -3.83
N LEU A 85 -38.08 -29.22 -4.18
CA LEU A 85 -39.03 -28.12 -4.09
C LEU A 85 -39.30 -27.73 -2.64
N ASP A 86 -39.46 -28.71 -1.75
CA ASP A 86 -39.70 -28.49 -0.31
C ASP A 86 -38.54 -27.75 0.36
N ILE A 87 -37.30 -28.11 0.02
CA ILE A 87 -36.12 -27.44 0.57
C ILE A 87 -35.92 -26.06 -0.06
N ALA A 88 -36.27 -25.88 -1.35
CA ALA A 88 -36.09 -24.61 -2.04
C ALA A 88 -36.92 -23.47 -1.44
N GLU A 89 -38.10 -23.75 -0.87
CA GLU A 89 -38.91 -22.75 -0.15
C GLU A 89 -38.18 -22.15 1.06
N LYS A 90 -37.30 -22.92 1.74
CA LYS A 90 -36.48 -22.41 2.86
C LYS A 90 -35.45 -21.36 2.43
N TYR A 91 -35.12 -21.31 1.14
CA TYR A 91 -34.10 -20.43 0.57
C TYR A 91 -34.71 -19.31 -0.31
N ARG A 92 -36.02 -19.09 -0.21
CA ARG A 92 -36.75 -18.13 -1.05
C ARG A 92 -36.76 -16.73 -0.41
N GLY A 93 -35.89 -15.84 -0.90
CA GLY A 93 -35.79 -14.43 -0.50
C GLY A 93 -34.34 -13.94 -0.50
N ASP A 94 -34.08 -12.70 -0.92
CA ASP A 94 -32.76 -12.07 -0.77
C ASP A 94 -32.40 -12.04 0.72
N GLY A 95 -31.35 -12.79 1.07
CA GLY A 95 -30.90 -13.12 2.42
C GLY A 95 -30.58 -11.91 3.30
N SER A 96 -31.62 -11.19 3.71
CA SER A 96 -31.63 -10.07 4.65
C SER A 96 -32.44 -10.42 5.89
N THR A 97 -32.25 -11.64 6.40
CA THR A 97 -32.55 -11.99 7.79
C THR A 97 -31.45 -12.88 8.30
N GLY A 98 -30.46 -12.23 8.89
CA GLY A 98 -29.30 -12.87 9.51
C GLY A 98 -28.43 -11.82 10.17
N GLU A 99 -28.99 -11.07 11.13
CA GLU A 99 -28.16 -10.50 12.18
C GLU A 99 -27.31 -11.65 12.78
N VAL A 100 -26.00 -11.54 12.62
CA VAL A 100 -24.93 -12.02 13.50
C VAL A 100 -25.21 -13.36 14.20
N LYS A 101 -24.90 -14.47 13.51
CA LYS A 101 -24.68 -15.79 14.13
C LYS A 101 -23.23 -16.31 13.99
N GLU A 102 -22.34 -15.58 13.32
CA GLU A 102 -20.93 -15.97 13.23
C GLU A 102 -20.12 -15.66 14.50
N ASP A 103 -20.58 -14.74 15.36
CA ASP A 103 -19.81 -14.34 16.55
C ASP A 103 -19.65 -15.46 17.62
N ALA A 104 -20.39 -16.57 17.52
CA ALA A 104 -20.41 -17.61 18.56
C ALA A 104 -19.64 -18.90 18.22
N GLU A 105 -19.48 -19.29 16.94
CA GLU A 105 -18.90 -20.60 16.61
C GLU A 105 -17.39 -20.65 16.86
N TRP A 106 -16.65 -19.63 16.44
CA TRP A 106 -15.19 -19.57 16.65
C TRP A 106 -14.82 -19.46 18.14
N ARG A 107 -15.71 -18.91 18.98
CA ARG A 107 -15.53 -18.84 20.44
C ARG A 107 -15.53 -20.20 21.11
N THR A 108 -16.05 -21.24 20.46
CA THR A 108 -16.02 -22.63 20.97
C THR A 108 -14.73 -23.37 20.62
N LEU A 109 -13.86 -22.80 19.79
CA LEU A 109 -12.58 -23.39 19.41
C LEU A 109 -11.58 -23.42 20.59
N PRO A 110 -10.58 -24.31 20.56
CA PRO A 110 -9.47 -24.28 21.50
C PRO A 110 -8.75 -22.93 21.49
N ILE A 111 -8.19 -22.53 22.65
CA ILE A 111 -7.63 -21.18 22.85
C ILE A 111 -6.63 -20.76 21.76
N ALA A 112 -5.70 -21.66 21.38
CA ALA A 112 -4.73 -21.38 20.32
C ALA A 112 -5.39 -21.05 18.98
N LYS A 113 -6.47 -21.75 18.62
CA LYS A 113 -7.24 -21.50 17.39
C LYS A 113 -8.13 -20.26 17.48
N ARG A 114 -8.56 -19.86 18.68
CA ARG A 114 -9.26 -18.57 18.87
C ARG A 114 -8.31 -17.39 18.66
N ILE A 115 -7.09 -17.48 19.19
CA ILE A 115 -6.05 -16.46 19.01
C ILE A 115 -5.66 -16.37 17.53
N GLU A 116 -5.38 -17.51 16.87
CA GLU A 116 -5.11 -17.57 15.42
C GLU A 116 -6.24 -16.93 14.60
N HIS A 117 -7.50 -17.28 14.89
CA HIS A 117 -8.66 -16.69 14.22
C HIS A 117 -8.74 -15.17 14.44
N SER A 118 -8.53 -14.71 15.68
CA SER A 118 -8.56 -13.28 16.03
C SER A 118 -7.47 -12.50 15.31
N LEU A 119 -6.27 -13.07 15.19
CA LEU A 119 -5.16 -12.48 14.44
C LEU A 119 -5.48 -12.42 12.94
N VAL A 120 -5.89 -13.52 12.32
CA VAL A 120 -6.18 -13.59 10.87
C VAL A 120 -7.34 -12.67 10.47
N LYS A 121 -8.35 -12.53 11.33
CA LYS A 121 -9.51 -11.65 11.09
C LYS A 121 -9.33 -10.22 11.61
N GLY A 122 -8.26 -9.93 12.38
CA GLY A 122 -8.01 -8.61 12.95
C GLY A 122 -9.00 -8.19 14.05
N ILE A 123 -9.52 -9.16 14.82
CA ILE A 123 -10.51 -8.96 15.89
C ILE A 123 -9.79 -8.64 17.21
N SER A 124 -9.98 -7.43 17.73
CA SER A 124 -9.39 -6.97 19.00
C SER A 124 -10.29 -7.19 20.23
N THR A 125 -11.60 -7.33 20.05
CA THR A 125 -12.59 -7.26 21.15
C THR A 125 -12.39 -8.29 22.27
N HIS A 126 -11.86 -9.47 21.95
CA HIS A 126 -11.69 -10.58 22.91
C HIS A 126 -10.23 -10.96 23.15
N ILE A 127 -9.29 -10.23 22.54
CA ILE A 127 -7.90 -10.69 22.50
C ILE A 127 -7.23 -10.69 23.87
N GLU A 128 -7.52 -9.71 24.74
CA GLU A 128 -6.96 -9.69 26.09
C GLU A 128 -7.43 -10.87 26.94
N ALA A 129 -8.72 -11.20 26.85
CA ALA A 129 -9.29 -12.34 27.59
C ALA A 129 -8.75 -13.68 27.08
N ASP A 130 -8.63 -13.83 25.76
CA ASP A 130 -8.03 -15.02 25.16
C ASP A 130 -6.53 -15.11 25.51
N THR A 131 -5.81 -14.00 25.50
CA THR A 131 -4.40 -13.94 25.87
C THR A 131 -4.18 -14.31 27.34
N GLU A 132 -5.06 -13.87 28.25
CA GLU A 132 -5.00 -14.26 29.66
C GLU A 132 -5.28 -15.76 29.87
N GLU A 133 -6.29 -16.30 29.18
CA GLU A 133 -6.58 -17.74 29.24
C GLU A 133 -5.40 -18.55 28.70
N ALA A 134 -4.79 -18.11 27.59
CA ALA A 134 -3.57 -18.72 27.08
C ALA A 134 -2.41 -18.60 28.08
N ARG A 135 -2.21 -17.45 28.71
CA ARG A 135 -1.15 -17.25 29.72
C ARG A 135 -1.28 -18.21 30.89
N GLN A 136 -2.50 -18.55 31.30
CA GLN A 136 -2.75 -19.54 32.35
C GLN A 136 -2.58 -20.99 31.88
N PHE A 137 -2.81 -21.24 30.58
CA PHE A 137 -2.70 -22.57 29.98
C PHE A 137 -1.25 -22.96 29.67
N TYR A 138 -0.45 -22.01 29.16
CA TYR A 138 0.94 -22.26 28.79
C TYR A 138 1.90 -22.09 29.99
N PRO A 139 3.03 -22.82 30.04
CA PRO A 139 3.95 -22.78 31.18
C PRO A 139 4.60 -21.42 31.43
N ARG A 140 4.88 -20.66 30.36
CA ARG A 140 5.46 -19.32 30.42
C ARG A 140 4.62 -18.34 29.60
N PRO A 141 4.45 -17.07 30.01
CA PRO A 141 3.84 -16.03 29.18
C PRO A 141 4.50 -15.91 27.80
N LEU A 142 5.80 -16.16 27.72
CA LEU A 142 6.54 -16.17 26.46
C LEU A 142 6.07 -17.26 25.49
N ASP A 143 5.66 -18.42 26.00
CA ASP A 143 5.18 -19.53 25.17
C ASP A 143 3.86 -19.19 24.45
N VAL A 144 3.11 -18.19 24.96
CA VAL A 144 1.93 -17.64 24.27
C VAL A 144 2.34 -16.82 23.05
N ILE A 145 3.45 -16.07 23.15
CA ILE A 145 4.00 -15.31 22.03
C ILE A 145 4.57 -16.28 20.99
N GLU A 146 5.49 -17.15 21.39
CA GLU A 146 6.20 -18.07 20.48
C GLU A 146 5.32 -19.19 19.91
N GLY A 147 4.18 -19.48 20.56
CA GLY A 147 3.19 -20.45 20.09
C GLY A 147 2.04 -19.78 19.35
N PRO A 148 0.84 -19.67 19.95
CA PRO A 148 -0.39 -19.33 19.24
C PRO A 148 -0.36 -17.96 18.55
N LEU A 149 0.33 -16.97 19.11
CA LEU A 149 0.45 -15.65 18.50
C LEU A 149 1.33 -15.69 17.24
N MET A 150 2.53 -16.28 17.33
CA MET A 150 3.41 -16.44 16.18
C MET A 150 2.83 -17.36 15.10
N ASP A 151 2.15 -18.44 15.50
CA ASP A 151 1.45 -19.32 14.56
C ASP A 151 0.38 -18.56 13.76
N GLY A 152 -0.41 -17.71 14.44
CA GLY A 152 -1.37 -16.83 13.77
C GLY A 152 -0.71 -15.83 12.82
N MET A 153 0.42 -15.23 13.22
CA MET A 153 1.15 -14.30 12.36
C MET A 153 1.83 -14.99 11.17
N ASN A 154 2.26 -16.24 11.31
CA ASN A 154 2.76 -17.04 10.19
C ASN A 154 1.66 -17.28 9.15
N VAL A 155 0.44 -17.63 9.59
CA VAL A 155 -0.72 -17.79 8.69
C VAL A 155 -1.04 -16.47 7.98
N VAL A 156 -1.00 -15.34 8.68
CA VAL A 156 -1.15 -14.00 8.08
C VAL A 156 -0.09 -13.75 7.01
N GLY A 157 1.18 -14.08 7.31
CA GLY A 157 2.30 -13.97 6.38
C GLY A 157 2.13 -14.83 5.13
N ASP A 158 1.72 -16.08 5.29
CA ASP A 158 1.47 -17.01 4.18
C ASP A 158 0.32 -16.52 3.29
N LEU A 159 -0.80 -16.12 3.89
CA LEU A 159 -1.95 -15.58 3.14
C LEU A 159 -1.61 -14.29 2.39
N PHE A 160 -0.79 -13.43 2.98
CA PHE A 160 -0.29 -12.23 2.33
C PHE A 160 0.66 -12.56 1.17
N GLY A 161 1.57 -13.51 1.36
CA GLY A 161 2.49 -14.00 0.32
C GLY A 161 1.77 -14.68 -0.85
N GLU A 162 0.64 -15.35 -0.59
CA GLU A 162 -0.23 -15.96 -1.60
C GLU A 162 -1.17 -14.95 -2.29
N GLY A 163 -1.21 -13.69 -1.83
CA GLY A 163 -2.12 -12.67 -2.35
C GLY A 163 -3.60 -12.87 -1.96
N LYS A 164 -3.86 -13.67 -0.91
CA LYS A 164 -5.21 -13.90 -0.34
C LYS A 164 -5.55 -12.94 0.80
N MET A 165 -4.54 -12.29 1.36
CA MET A 165 -4.67 -11.22 2.34
C MET A 165 -3.95 -9.98 1.82
N PHE A 166 -4.46 -8.81 2.16
CA PHE A 166 -3.92 -7.53 1.70
C PHE A 166 -3.42 -6.68 2.87
N LEU A 167 -2.64 -5.65 2.55
CA LEU A 167 -1.98 -4.83 3.56
C LEU A 167 -2.93 -4.26 4.64
N PRO A 168 -4.15 -3.76 4.33
CA PRO A 168 -5.09 -3.32 5.37
C PRO A 168 -5.39 -4.38 6.43
N GLN A 169 -5.53 -5.64 6.00
CA GLN A 169 -5.82 -6.76 6.90
C GLN A 169 -4.59 -7.11 7.72
N VAL A 170 -3.40 -7.14 7.10
CA VAL A 170 -2.13 -7.41 7.79
C VAL A 170 -1.88 -6.40 8.93
N VAL A 171 -2.16 -5.11 8.69
CA VAL A 171 -2.02 -4.08 9.72
C VAL A 171 -3.06 -4.25 10.83
N LYS A 172 -4.30 -4.65 10.52
CA LYS A 172 -5.30 -5.01 11.53
C LYS A 172 -4.85 -6.22 12.37
N SER A 173 -4.25 -7.24 11.77
CA SER A 173 -3.66 -8.38 12.48
C SER A 173 -2.53 -7.95 13.41
N ALA A 174 -1.66 -7.05 12.94
CA ALA A 174 -0.55 -6.50 13.73
C ALA A 174 -1.05 -5.78 14.99
N ARG A 175 -2.15 -5.03 14.88
CA ARG A 175 -2.80 -4.37 16.03
C ARG A 175 -3.23 -5.39 17.09
N VAL A 176 -3.88 -6.48 16.68
CA VAL A 176 -4.32 -7.55 17.61
C VAL A 176 -3.11 -8.22 18.27
N MET A 177 -2.04 -8.45 17.50
CA MET A 177 -0.76 -8.97 18.02
C MET A 177 -0.17 -8.03 19.08
N LYS A 178 -0.05 -6.72 18.78
CA LYS A 178 0.49 -5.73 19.73
C LYS A 178 -0.32 -5.64 21.01
N GLN A 179 -1.65 -5.65 20.93
CA GLN A 179 -2.52 -5.65 22.10
C GLN A 179 -2.26 -6.88 23.00
N SER A 180 -2.12 -8.06 22.39
CA SER A 180 -1.79 -9.29 23.12
C SER A 180 -0.44 -9.21 23.82
N VAL A 181 0.60 -8.74 23.11
CA VAL A 181 1.96 -8.60 23.68
C VAL A 181 1.98 -7.54 24.78
N ALA A 182 1.31 -6.41 24.59
CA ALA A 182 1.18 -5.36 25.61
C ALA A 182 0.53 -5.90 26.90
N TYR A 183 -0.47 -6.76 26.77
CA TYR A 183 -1.10 -7.44 27.90
C TYR A 183 -0.12 -8.40 28.62
N LEU A 184 0.70 -9.15 27.88
CA LEU A 184 1.65 -10.11 28.45
C LEU A 184 2.89 -9.44 29.06
N GLN A 185 3.24 -8.23 28.64
CA GLN A 185 4.46 -7.52 29.02
C GLN A 185 4.72 -7.48 30.55
N PRO A 186 3.74 -7.13 31.42
CA PRO A 186 3.97 -7.10 32.87
C PRO A 186 4.31 -8.49 33.45
N PHE A 187 3.78 -9.56 32.85
CA PHE A 187 4.02 -10.93 33.29
C PHE A 187 5.39 -11.44 32.82
N ILE A 188 5.80 -11.07 31.60
CA ILE A 188 7.13 -11.38 31.05
C ILE A 188 8.23 -10.68 31.88
N GLU A 189 8.01 -9.41 32.23
CA GLU A 189 8.96 -8.64 33.06
C GLU A 189 9.09 -9.18 34.48
N ALA A 190 8.02 -9.79 35.01
CA ALA A 190 8.03 -10.45 36.32
C ALA A 190 8.80 -11.78 36.30
N GLU A 191 8.88 -12.47 35.16
CA GLU A 191 9.54 -13.78 35.04
C GLU A 191 11.03 -13.73 34.68
N LYS A 192 11.59 -12.55 34.34
CA LYS A 192 13.02 -12.31 33.98
C LYS A 192 13.81 -13.57 33.59
N THR A 193 13.51 -14.10 32.42
CA THR A 193 14.40 -15.04 31.71
C THR A 193 14.88 -14.42 30.41
N GLU A 194 16.17 -14.59 30.08
CA GLU A 194 16.88 -14.12 28.87
C GLU A 194 16.37 -14.74 27.54
N ALA A 195 15.14 -15.25 27.49
CA ALA A 195 14.74 -16.28 26.54
C ALA A 195 13.96 -15.81 25.30
N SER A 196 13.64 -14.52 25.13
CA SER A 196 13.03 -14.04 23.88
C SER A 196 14.01 -13.15 23.12
N LYS A 197 14.68 -13.72 22.12
CA LYS A 197 15.46 -12.93 21.17
C LYS A 197 14.66 -12.77 19.88
N PRO A 198 14.45 -11.53 19.39
CA PRO A 198 13.83 -11.31 18.09
C PRO A 198 14.68 -11.94 16.97
N ASN A 199 14.06 -12.22 15.82
CA ASN A 199 14.75 -12.73 14.63
C ASN A 199 15.90 -11.82 14.17
N GLY A 200 15.78 -10.53 14.51
CA GLY A 200 16.81 -9.52 14.39
C GLY A 200 16.26 -8.17 14.82
N ARG A 201 17.15 -7.20 15.01
CA ARG A 201 16.79 -5.82 15.32
C ARG A 201 17.06 -4.90 14.13
N ILE A 202 16.06 -4.15 13.71
CA ILE A 202 16.13 -3.29 12.52
C ILE A 202 15.86 -1.85 12.94
N LEU A 203 16.80 -0.96 12.66
CA LEU A 203 16.59 0.47 12.82
C LEU A 203 15.90 1.01 11.57
N MET A 204 14.83 1.80 11.74
CA MET A 204 14.14 2.47 10.64
C MET A 204 14.17 3.99 10.87
N ALA A 205 14.52 4.77 9.84
CA ALA A 205 14.53 6.22 9.92
C ALA A 205 14.17 6.86 8.58
N THR A 206 13.35 7.91 8.61
CA THR A 206 13.24 8.84 7.47
C THR A 206 14.39 9.83 7.56
N VAL A 207 15.15 9.96 6.47
CA VAL A 207 16.40 10.72 6.45
C VAL A 207 16.19 12.21 6.71
N LYS A 208 17.27 12.90 7.08
CA LYS A 208 17.29 14.33 7.36
C LYS A 208 16.63 15.15 6.25
N GLY A 209 15.80 16.11 6.65
CA GLY A 209 15.12 17.01 5.72
C GLY A 209 13.90 16.41 5.03
N ASP A 210 13.52 15.17 5.35
CA ASP A 210 12.32 14.51 4.86
C ASP A 210 11.37 14.19 6.01
N VAL A 211 10.08 14.47 5.80
CA VAL A 211 9.01 14.36 6.81
C VAL A 211 8.05 13.21 6.55
N HIS A 212 8.20 12.51 5.43
CA HIS A 212 7.21 11.51 5.00
C HIS A 212 7.57 10.14 5.56
N ASP A 213 6.60 9.48 6.21
CA ASP A 213 6.83 8.24 6.95
C ASP A 213 5.77 7.15 6.77
N ILE A 214 4.66 7.41 6.07
CA ILE A 214 3.61 6.41 5.82
C ILE A 214 4.20 5.06 5.37
N GLY A 215 5.02 5.08 4.32
CA GLY A 215 5.69 3.86 3.83
C GLY A 215 6.68 3.24 4.82
N LYS A 216 7.37 4.05 5.64
CA LYS A 216 8.26 3.57 6.71
C LYS A 216 7.47 2.83 7.78
N ASN A 217 6.34 3.40 8.20
CA ASN A 217 5.48 2.85 9.25
C ASN A 217 4.89 1.52 8.79
N ILE A 218 4.42 1.45 7.55
CA ILE A 218 3.96 0.20 6.92
C ILE A 218 5.07 -0.87 6.96
N VAL A 219 6.29 -0.56 6.54
CA VAL A 219 7.43 -1.50 6.59
C VAL A 219 7.72 -1.93 8.03
N GLY A 220 7.71 -0.99 8.98
CA GLY A 220 7.93 -1.27 10.40
C GLY A 220 6.91 -2.27 10.95
N VAL A 221 5.62 -2.06 10.67
CA VAL A 221 4.54 -2.97 11.08
C VAL A 221 4.72 -4.35 10.47
N VAL A 222 4.96 -4.43 9.16
CA VAL A 222 5.14 -5.71 8.45
C VAL A 222 6.37 -6.48 8.97
N LEU A 223 7.46 -5.79 9.34
CA LEU A 223 8.62 -6.41 9.99
C LEU A 223 8.30 -6.91 11.41
N GLN A 224 7.56 -6.12 12.19
CA GLN A 224 7.10 -6.55 13.53
C GLN A 224 6.20 -7.79 13.46
N CYS A 225 5.35 -7.89 12.42
CA CYS A 225 4.55 -9.09 12.16
C CYS A 225 5.39 -10.35 11.95
N ASN A 226 6.66 -10.22 11.59
CA ASN A 226 7.59 -11.32 11.34
C ASN A 226 8.66 -11.47 12.44
N ASN A 227 8.31 -11.04 13.67
CA ASN A 227 9.14 -11.17 14.87
C ASN A 227 10.51 -10.44 14.81
N PHE A 228 10.58 -9.35 14.03
CA PHE A 228 11.71 -8.42 14.08
C PHE A 228 11.47 -7.33 15.11
N ALA A 229 12.51 -6.98 15.87
CA ALA A 229 12.49 -5.82 16.75
C ALA A 229 12.77 -4.55 15.93
N VAL A 230 11.77 -3.70 15.74
CA VAL A 230 11.92 -2.45 14.97
C VAL A 230 12.18 -1.27 15.92
N VAL A 231 13.27 -0.54 15.67
CA VAL A 231 13.61 0.72 16.33
C VAL A 231 13.36 1.86 15.36
N ASP A 232 12.21 2.51 15.50
CA ASP A 232 11.83 3.64 14.65
C ASP A 232 12.32 4.97 15.25
N LEU A 233 13.15 5.70 14.51
CA LEU A 233 13.67 7.00 14.92
C LEU A 233 12.79 8.19 14.50
N GLY A 234 11.72 7.93 13.73
CA GLY A 234 10.82 8.94 13.19
C GLY A 234 11.35 9.61 11.93
N VAL A 235 11.09 10.91 11.82
CA VAL A 235 11.35 11.72 10.62
C VAL A 235 12.43 12.77 10.83
N MET A 236 12.97 13.29 9.72
CA MET A 236 14.04 14.29 9.69
C MET A 236 15.27 13.89 10.53
N VAL A 237 15.60 12.60 10.58
CA VAL A 237 16.60 12.08 11.50
C VAL A 237 18.02 12.36 10.99
N PRO A 238 18.89 13.05 11.77
CA PRO A 238 20.27 13.28 11.39
C PRO A 238 21.09 11.98 11.31
N CYS A 239 22.08 11.94 10.41
CA CYS A 239 22.96 10.78 10.21
C CYS A 239 23.63 10.29 11.50
N ASP A 240 24.16 11.20 12.33
CA ASP A 240 24.82 10.84 13.59
C ASP A 240 23.88 10.07 14.51
N LYS A 241 22.63 10.55 14.68
CA LYS A 241 21.62 9.89 15.50
C LYS A 241 21.27 8.49 14.98
N ILE A 242 21.20 8.32 13.65
CA ILE A 242 20.94 7.01 13.02
C ILE A 242 22.05 6.02 13.39
N ILE A 243 23.31 6.43 13.17
CA ILE A 243 24.47 5.55 13.40
C ILE A 243 24.65 5.28 14.90
N ASP A 244 24.58 6.32 15.74
CA ASP A 244 24.78 6.19 17.18
C ASP A 244 23.71 5.28 17.80
N THR A 245 22.42 5.48 17.44
CA THR A 245 21.36 4.61 17.93
C THR A 245 21.51 3.17 17.43
N ALA A 246 21.93 2.97 16.17
CA ALA A 246 22.18 1.62 15.64
C ALA A 246 23.26 0.87 16.42
N ILE A 247 24.26 1.58 16.94
CA ILE A 247 25.31 1.03 17.80
C ILE A 247 24.77 0.79 19.21
N GLU A 248 24.17 1.80 19.84
CA GLU A 248 23.65 1.74 21.20
C GLU A 248 22.62 0.61 21.39
N GLN A 249 21.72 0.47 20.42
CA GLN A 249 20.67 -0.54 20.42
C GLN A 249 21.12 -1.87 19.81
N ASN A 250 22.38 -2.02 19.38
CA ASN A 250 22.88 -3.22 18.71
C ASN A 250 21.97 -3.70 17.56
N CYS A 251 21.53 -2.78 16.69
CA CYS A 251 20.68 -3.12 15.55
C CYS A 251 21.46 -3.97 14.55
N ASP A 252 20.84 -4.98 13.94
CA ASP A 252 21.47 -5.84 12.93
C ASP A 252 21.41 -5.22 11.54
N ILE A 253 20.32 -4.50 11.21
CA ILE A 253 20.09 -3.83 9.93
C ILE A 253 19.73 -2.35 10.16
N ILE A 254 20.15 -1.48 9.24
CA ILE A 254 19.73 -0.07 9.17
C ILE A 254 18.87 0.11 7.92
N GLY A 255 17.65 0.62 8.08
CA GLY A 255 16.70 0.94 7.02
C GLY A 255 16.48 2.45 6.90
N LEU A 256 16.65 2.99 5.69
CA LEU A 256 16.44 4.40 5.38
C LEU A 256 15.25 4.58 4.44
N SER A 257 14.40 5.55 4.78
CA SER A 257 13.24 5.98 3.98
C SER A 257 13.43 7.40 3.43
N GLY A 258 12.92 7.66 2.23
CA GLY A 258 12.90 9.00 1.61
C GLY A 258 11.88 9.13 0.47
N LEU A 259 11.20 10.27 0.42
CA LEU A 259 10.19 10.64 -0.57
C LEU A 259 10.67 11.72 -1.54
N ILE A 260 11.55 12.64 -1.13
CA ILE A 260 11.99 13.77 -1.97
C ILE A 260 13.39 13.56 -2.55
N THR A 261 13.72 14.28 -3.62
CA THR A 261 15.02 14.13 -4.31
C THR A 261 16.22 14.42 -3.40
N PRO A 262 16.21 15.46 -2.53
CA PRO A 262 17.30 15.70 -1.58
C PRO A 262 17.59 14.52 -0.63
N SER A 263 16.56 13.71 -0.32
CA SER A 263 16.69 12.53 0.54
C SER A 263 17.66 11.50 -0.04
N LEU A 264 17.81 11.44 -1.37
CA LEU A 264 18.75 10.54 -2.02
C LEU A 264 20.21 10.89 -1.71
N ASP A 265 20.54 12.19 -1.63
CA ASP A 265 21.88 12.64 -1.27
C ASP A 265 22.17 12.36 0.21
N GLU A 266 21.17 12.51 1.08
CA GLU A 266 21.29 12.14 2.50
C GLU A 266 21.51 10.63 2.69
N MET A 267 20.85 9.77 1.90
CA MET A 267 21.12 8.32 1.93
C MET A 267 22.55 7.98 1.50
N VAL A 268 23.09 8.67 0.49
CA VAL A 268 24.50 8.54 0.07
C VAL A 268 25.43 9.02 1.20
N PHE A 269 25.07 10.11 1.88
CA PHE A 269 25.82 10.65 3.01
C PHE A 269 25.86 9.65 4.18
N VAL A 270 24.73 9.06 4.56
CA VAL A 270 24.69 8.03 5.61
C VAL A 270 25.56 6.82 5.25
N ALA A 271 25.48 6.33 4.00
CA ALA A 271 26.31 5.21 3.54
C ALA A 271 27.82 5.52 3.63
N ARG A 272 28.23 6.74 3.26
CA ARG A 272 29.63 7.21 3.42
C ARG A 272 30.05 7.27 4.88
N GLU A 273 29.18 7.75 5.76
CA GLU A 273 29.47 7.87 7.19
C GLU A 273 29.53 6.50 7.87
N MET A 274 28.69 5.55 7.45
CA MET A 274 28.79 4.14 7.87
C MET A 274 30.14 3.54 7.47
N GLU A 275 30.61 3.77 6.24
CA GLU A 275 31.94 3.35 5.79
C GLU A 275 33.05 4.01 6.64
N ARG A 276 32.98 5.35 6.80
CA ARG A 276 33.98 6.13 7.54
C ARG A 276 34.08 5.72 9.00
N ARG A 277 32.96 5.38 9.64
CA ARG A 277 32.88 4.99 11.06
C ARG A 277 33.04 3.48 11.28
N GLY A 278 33.26 2.68 10.23
CA GLY A 278 33.49 1.24 10.39
C GLY A 278 32.22 0.43 10.68
N ILE A 279 31.04 0.94 10.33
CA ILE A 279 29.75 0.32 10.63
C ILE A 279 29.47 -0.82 9.66
N ASN A 280 29.82 -2.04 10.05
CA ASN A 280 29.63 -3.24 9.25
C ASN A 280 28.23 -3.85 9.45
N LYS A 281 27.18 -3.14 9.00
CA LYS A 281 25.78 -3.58 9.05
C LYS A 281 25.11 -3.42 7.69
N PRO A 282 24.22 -4.34 7.25
CA PRO A 282 23.48 -4.16 6.00
C PRO A 282 22.64 -2.88 6.02
N LEU A 283 22.55 -2.24 4.86
CA LEU A 283 21.80 -1.00 4.66
C LEU A 283 20.62 -1.23 3.71
N MET A 284 19.39 -1.15 4.21
CA MET A 284 18.18 -1.22 3.41
C MET A 284 17.74 0.20 2.99
N ILE A 285 17.47 0.38 1.69
CA ILE A 285 17.06 1.65 1.10
C ILE A 285 15.66 1.50 0.50
N GLY A 286 14.74 2.36 0.89
CA GLY A 286 13.37 2.38 0.37
C GLY A 286 12.75 3.79 0.34
N GLY A 287 11.56 3.90 -0.22
CA GLY A 287 10.80 5.16 -0.37
C GLY A 287 10.66 5.63 -1.81
N ALA A 288 9.74 6.57 -2.08
CA ALA A 288 9.23 6.85 -3.43
C ALA A 288 10.29 7.36 -4.43
N THR A 289 11.29 8.11 -3.98
CA THR A 289 12.37 8.58 -4.86
C THR A 289 13.49 7.56 -5.05
N THR A 290 13.52 6.52 -4.23
CA THR A 290 14.55 5.49 -4.29
C THR A 290 14.32 4.56 -5.47
N SER A 291 15.40 3.99 -5.99
CA SER A 291 15.33 3.00 -7.06
C SER A 291 16.54 2.09 -7.02
N LYS A 292 16.38 0.89 -7.60
CA LYS A 292 17.51 -0.04 -7.81
C LYS A 292 18.66 0.64 -8.57
N ALA A 293 18.34 1.43 -9.59
CA ALA A 293 19.33 2.14 -10.39
C ALA A 293 20.10 3.19 -9.59
N HIS A 294 19.40 4.03 -8.81
CA HIS A 294 20.06 5.01 -7.95
C HIS A 294 20.96 4.33 -6.91
N THR A 295 20.43 3.31 -6.23
CA THR A 295 21.15 2.58 -5.18
C THR A 295 22.43 1.94 -5.72
N ALA A 296 22.35 1.22 -6.84
CA ALA A 296 23.50 0.57 -7.46
C ALA A 296 24.57 1.57 -7.97
N VAL A 297 24.16 2.74 -8.45
CA VAL A 297 25.07 3.73 -9.08
C VAL A 297 25.65 4.73 -8.08
N LYS A 298 24.92 5.08 -7.02
CA LYS A 298 25.28 6.20 -6.12
C LYS A 298 25.53 5.79 -4.67
N ILE A 299 24.84 4.77 -4.15
CA ILE A 299 24.92 4.39 -2.73
C ILE A 299 25.85 3.18 -2.53
N ASP A 300 25.64 2.08 -3.25
CA ASP A 300 26.47 0.87 -3.15
C ASP A 300 27.98 1.13 -3.36
N PRO A 301 28.43 2.00 -4.30
CA PRO A 301 29.87 2.24 -4.48
C PRO A 301 30.57 2.94 -3.32
N VAL A 302 29.83 3.64 -2.45
CA VAL A 302 30.38 4.41 -1.33
C VAL A 302 30.39 3.64 -0.01
N PHE A 303 29.80 2.44 0.03
CA PHE A 303 29.76 1.56 1.20
C PHE A 303 30.21 0.15 0.83
N LYS A 304 31.39 -0.23 1.32
CA LYS A 304 32.08 -1.49 0.96
C LYS A 304 32.16 -2.46 2.14
N LEU A 305 32.03 -1.97 3.36
CA LEU A 305 32.07 -2.81 4.57
C LEU A 305 30.99 -3.88 4.58
N ASN A 306 29.78 -3.55 4.11
CA ASN A 306 28.65 -4.48 4.02
C ASN A 306 27.82 -4.19 2.76
N GLN A 307 26.64 -4.81 2.64
CA GLN A 307 25.80 -4.71 1.45
C GLN A 307 24.70 -3.65 1.61
N VAL A 308 24.52 -2.84 0.56
CA VAL A 308 23.34 -1.97 0.40
C VAL A 308 22.28 -2.72 -0.41
N VAL A 309 21.02 -2.69 0.03
CA VAL A 309 19.92 -3.36 -0.65
C VAL A 309 18.77 -2.39 -0.87
N TYR A 310 18.40 -2.17 -2.12
CA TYR A 310 17.15 -1.51 -2.48
C TYR A 310 15.97 -2.46 -2.29
N VAL A 311 14.96 -2.02 -1.53
CA VAL A 311 13.70 -2.74 -1.32
C VAL A 311 12.56 -1.89 -1.84
N ALA A 312 11.74 -2.48 -2.72
CA ALA A 312 10.73 -1.75 -3.48
C ALA A 312 9.46 -1.46 -2.67
N ASP A 313 9.07 -2.37 -1.78
CA ASP A 313 7.81 -2.36 -1.06
C ASP A 313 7.95 -3.12 0.27
N ALA A 314 6.94 -3.02 1.13
CA ALA A 314 6.96 -3.65 2.45
C ALA A 314 6.88 -5.18 2.39
N SER A 315 6.19 -5.74 1.38
CA SER A 315 6.05 -7.20 1.25
C SER A 315 7.39 -7.89 1.03
N ARG A 316 8.30 -7.26 0.28
CA ARG A 316 9.66 -7.77 0.05
C ARG A 316 10.61 -7.50 1.21
N ALA A 317 10.31 -6.53 2.08
CA ALA A 317 11.21 -6.13 3.16
C ALA A 317 11.51 -7.28 4.12
N VAL A 318 10.51 -8.10 4.43
CA VAL A 318 10.63 -9.27 5.30
C VAL A 318 11.58 -10.30 4.70
N GLY A 319 11.32 -10.72 3.45
CA GLY A 319 12.15 -11.73 2.79
C GLY A 319 13.61 -11.29 2.66
N VAL A 320 13.84 -10.00 2.37
CA VAL A 320 15.18 -9.42 2.32
C VAL A 320 15.83 -9.40 3.71
N ALA A 321 15.13 -8.94 4.75
CA ALA A 321 15.66 -8.89 6.11
C ALA A 321 16.04 -10.29 6.64
N SER A 322 15.14 -11.27 6.50
CA SER A 322 15.39 -12.66 6.89
C SER A 322 16.57 -13.27 6.14
N THR A 323 16.68 -13.02 4.83
CA THR A 323 17.80 -13.50 4.02
C THR A 323 19.12 -12.84 4.42
N LEU A 324 19.10 -11.55 4.77
CA LEU A 324 20.29 -10.81 5.19
C LEU A 324 20.84 -11.26 6.54
N LEU A 325 20.01 -11.81 7.42
CA LEU A 325 20.40 -12.31 8.74
C LEU A 325 20.67 -13.83 8.77
N SER A 326 20.27 -14.57 7.74
CA SER A 326 20.54 -16.01 7.63
C SER A 326 21.98 -16.28 7.20
N ASP A 327 22.74 -17.03 8.01
CA ASP A 327 24.12 -17.43 7.66
C ASP A 327 24.20 -18.29 6.38
N GLU A 328 23.14 -19.05 6.08
CA GLU A 328 23.07 -19.94 4.92
C GLU A 328 22.69 -19.19 3.64
N LEU A 329 21.66 -18.35 3.70
CA LEU A 329 21.09 -17.70 2.50
C LEU A 329 21.83 -16.41 2.13
N ARG A 330 22.43 -15.73 3.11
CA ARG A 330 23.10 -14.43 2.93
C ARG A 330 24.23 -14.45 1.90
N PRO A 331 25.18 -15.42 1.90
CA PRO A 331 26.33 -15.36 0.99
C PRO A 331 25.92 -15.35 -0.48
N ALA A 332 25.04 -16.28 -0.87
CA ALA A 332 24.54 -16.40 -2.24
C ALA A 332 23.70 -15.17 -2.64
N PHE A 333 22.86 -14.67 -1.73
CA PHE A 333 22.06 -13.48 -1.97
C PHE A 333 22.92 -12.23 -2.23
N VAL A 334 23.93 -12.00 -1.39
CA VAL A 334 24.84 -10.85 -1.52
C VAL A 334 25.66 -10.93 -2.81
N GLU A 335 26.15 -12.11 -3.18
CA GLU A 335 26.90 -12.31 -4.43
C GLU A 335 26.04 -12.02 -5.68
N ASN A 336 24.82 -12.54 -5.70
CA ASN A 336 23.86 -12.28 -6.77
C ASN A 336 23.52 -10.79 -6.88
N LEU A 337 23.29 -10.12 -5.73
CA LEU A 337 22.96 -8.70 -5.70
C LEU A 337 24.12 -7.82 -6.18
N LYS A 338 25.36 -8.13 -5.78
CA LYS A 338 26.56 -7.44 -6.27
C LYS A 338 26.70 -7.55 -7.78
N THR A 339 26.47 -8.75 -8.31
CA THR A 339 26.49 -9.01 -9.76
C THR A 339 25.41 -8.18 -10.46
N GLU A 340 24.18 -8.20 -9.96
CA GLU A 340 23.09 -7.38 -10.49
C GLU A 340 23.45 -5.88 -10.48
N TYR A 341 24.05 -5.38 -9.40
CA TYR A 341 24.41 -3.96 -9.29
C TYR A 341 25.55 -3.56 -10.22
N ILE A 342 26.51 -4.47 -10.48
CA ILE A 342 27.52 -4.28 -11.52
C ILE A 342 26.85 -4.16 -12.89
N GLU A 343 25.96 -5.09 -13.24
CA GLU A 343 25.25 -5.04 -14.53
C GLU A 343 24.41 -3.77 -14.68
N VAL A 344 23.74 -3.33 -13.61
CA VAL A 344 22.96 -2.08 -13.60
C VAL A 344 23.88 -0.88 -13.81
N ARG A 345 25.06 -0.84 -13.16
CA ARG A 345 26.05 0.22 -13.35
C ARG A 345 26.59 0.24 -14.78
N GLU A 346 26.98 -0.91 -15.31
CA GLU A 346 27.47 -1.03 -16.68
C GLU A 346 26.41 -0.63 -17.70
N ARG A 347 25.16 -1.09 -17.52
CA ARG A 347 24.03 -0.71 -18.37
C ARG A 347 23.76 0.79 -18.31
N ASN A 348 23.90 1.42 -17.14
CA ASN A 348 23.71 2.86 -16.97
C ASN A 348 24.87 3.65 -17.62
N ALA A 349 26.12 3.22 -17.42
CA ALA A 349 27.30 3.82 -18.03
C ALA A 349 27.29 3.69 -19.57
N ASN A 350 26.84 2.55 -20.08
CA ASN A 350 26.69 2.29 -21.52
C ASN A 350 25.42 2.90 -22.12
N ARG A 351 24.58 3.53 -21.31
CA ARG A 351 23.36 4.18 -21.77
C ARG A 351 23.73 5.41 -22.58
N LYS A 352 23.83 5.23 -23.91
CA LYS A 352 23.99 6.34 -24.84
C LYS A 352 22.90 7.38 -24.56
N PRO A 353 23.23 8.68 -24.50
CA PRO A 353 22.23 9.73 -24.35
C PRO A 353 21.13 9.51 -25.39
N ARG A 354 19.90 9.25 -24.92
CA ARG A 354 18.76 9.17 -25.83
C ARG A 354 18.44 10.59 -26.28
N GLY A 355 18.89 10.92 -27.49
CA GLY A 355 18.66 12.22 -28.10
C GLY A 355 19.87 13.13 -28.09
N THR A 356 19.83 14.13 -28.97
CA THR A 356 20.83 15.20 -29.02
C THR A 356 20.53 16.22 -27.93
N VAL A 357 21.53 16.57 -27.13
CA VAL A 357 21.40 17.70 -26.19
C VAL A 357 21.70 18.98 -26.96
N ARG A 358 20.78 19.92 -26.95
CA ARG A 358 21.02 21.27 -27.50
C ARG A 358 21.72 22.13 -26.47
N THR A 359 22.56 23.04 -26.94
CA THR A 359 23.09 24.10 -26.09
C THR A 359 21.95 24.95 -25.57
N TYR A 360 22.16 25.61 -24.43
CA TYR A 360 21.12 26.45 -23.83
C TYR A 360 20.62 27.57 -24.77
N PRO A 361 21.48 28.30 -25.50
CA PRO A 361 21.02 29.30 -26.48
C PRO A 361 20.17 28.71 -27.61
N GLU A 362 20.51 27.50 -28.10
CA GLU A 362 19.71 26.82 -29.13
C GLU A 362 18.35 26.37 -28.59
N ALA A 363 18.29 25.92 -27.33
CA ALA A 363 17.05 25.57 -26.67
C ALA A 363 16.14 26.80 -26.52
N ILE A 364 16.67 27.96 -26.11
CA ILE A 364 15.93 29.23 -26.07
C ILE A 364 15.37 29.59 -27.45
N ALA A 365 16.22 29.54 -28.49
CA ALA A 365 15.79 29.87 -29.86
C ALA A 365 14.67 28.96 -30.38
N LYS A 366 14.56 27.75 -29.82
CA LYS A 366 13.54 26.74 -30.12
C LYS A 366 12.49 26.62 -29.01
N GLY A 367 12.38 27.61 -28.13
CA GLY A 367 11.33 27.70 -27.12
C GLY A 367 9.94 27.84 -27.74
N LEU A 368 8.91 27.71 -26.91
CA LEU A 368 7.53 27.88 -27.35
C LEU A 368 7.30 29.35 -27.74
N LYS A 369 6.79 29.58 -28.97
CA LYS A 369 6.46 30.91 -29.46
C LYS A 369 4.95 31.06 -29.49
N LEU A 370 4.41 31.86 -28.57
CA LEU A 370 3.00 32.21 -28.50
C LEU A 370 2.78 33.59 -29.15
N ASP A 371 1.59 33.78 -29.72
CA ASP A 371 1.17 35.05 -30.29
C ASP A 371 0.65 35.98 -29.17
N TRP A 372 1.59 36.67 -28.53
CA TRP A 372 1.29 37.63 -27.46
C TRP A 372 0.67 38.93 -27.96
N GLU A 373 0.77 39.25 -29.25
CA GLU A 373 0.17 40.45 -29.83
C GLU A 373 -1.36 40.32 -29.82
N ASN A 374 -1.86 39.16 -30.28
CA ASN A 374 -3.29 38.84 -30.35
C ASN A 374 -3.85 38.18 -29.09
N TYR A 375 -3.05 38.00 -28.05
CA TYR A 375 -3.48 37.50 -26.76
C TYR A 375 -3.52 38.62 -25.71
N THR A 376 -4.50 38.54 -24.81
CA THR A 376 -4.57 39.40 -23.63
C THR A 376 -4.68 38.49 -22.42
N PRO A 377 -3.64 38.42 -21.57
CA PRO A 377 -3.69 37.60 -20.38
C PRO A 377 -4.87 38.00 -19.47
N PRO A 378 -5.59 37.01 -18.91
CA PRO A 378 -6.71 37.30 -18.04
C PRO A 378 -6.23 37.97 -16.75
N THR A 379 -6.94 39.01 -16.33
CA THR A 379 -6.69 39.64 -15.03
C THR A 379 -7.38 38.82 -13.94
N PRO A 380 -6.67 38.38 -12.87
CA PRO A 380 -7.28 37.65 -11.79
C PRO A 380 -8.29 38.53 -11.03
N ALA A 381 -9.30 37.91 -10.42
CA ALA A 381 -10.35 38.63 -9.68
C ALA A 381 -9.82 39.40 -8.46
N PHE A 382 -8.63 39.05 -7.97
CA PHE A 382 -7.89 39.78 -6.95
C PHE A 382 -6.38 39.61 -7.16
N THR A 383 -5.60 40.50 -6.58
CA THR A 383 -4.14 40.38 -6.47
C THR A 383 -3.72 40.45 -4.99
N GLY A 384 -2.52 39.98 -4.68
CA GLY A 384 -2.07 39.77 -3.31
C GLY A 384 -2.50 38.41 -2.76
N ILE A 385 -2.43 38.26 -1.43
CA ILE A 385 -2.70 37.01 -0.74
C ILE A 385 -4.13 36.91 -0.24
N LYS A 386 -4.68 35.70 -0.26
CA LYS A 386 -5.93 35.34 0.40
C LYS A 386 -5.69 34.13 1.28
N ILE A 387 -6.03 34.26 2.56
CA ILE A 387 -5.84 33.24 3.58
C ILE A 387 -7.18 32.56 3.85
N PHE A 388 -7.13 31.25 4.00
CA PHE A 388 -8.22 30.38 4.42
C PHE A 388 -7.81 29.69 5.71
N GLU A 389 -8.49 30.04 6.81
CA GLU A 389 -8.27 29.43 8.12
C GLU A 389 -9.46 28.54 8.45
N ASN A 390 -9.18 27.35 8.99
CA ASN A 390 -10.19 26.35 9.36
C ASN A 390 -11.19 26.09 8.21
N TYR A 391 -10.65 25.83 7.03
CA TYR A 391 -11.45 25.55 5.84
C TYR A 391 -12.34 24.34 6.08
N ASP A 392 -13.58 24.41 5.60
CA ASP A 392 -14.57 23.36 5.84
C ASP A 392 -14.12 22.04 5.19
N LEU A 393 -13.89 21.05 6.05
CA LEU A 393 -13.45 19.73 5.64
C LEU A 393 -14.52 19.00 4.82
N ASN A 394 -15.81 19.25 5.05
CA ASN A 394 -16.89 18.62 4.27
C ASN A 394 -16.78 18.99 2.79
N THR A 395 -16.45 20.25 2.52
CA THR A 395 -16.18 20.71 1.16
C THR A 395 -14.96 19.98 0.55
N LEU A 396 -13.91 19.69 1.33
CA LEU A 396 -12.72 19.00 0.83
C LEU A 396 -12.98 17.52 0.52
N VAL A 397 -13.88 16.87 1.26
CA VAL A 397 -14.23 15.44 1.05
C VAL A 397 -14.66 15.17 -0.39
N GLU A 398 -15.39 16.09 -1.00
CA GLU A 398 -15.86 15.97 -2.39
C GLU A 398 -14.73 15.97 -3.43
N TYR A 399 -13.55 16.47 -3.07
CA TYR A 399 -12.38 16.59 -3.95
C TYR A 399 -11.31 15.52 -3.71
N ILE A 400 -11.56 14.56 -2.82
CA ILE A 400 -10.61 13.47 -2.54
C ILE A 400 -10.54 12.53 -3.75
N ASP A 401 -9.35 12.40 -4.34
CA ASP A 401 -9.02 11.25 -5.19
C ASP A 401 -8.62 10.09 -4.28
N TRP A 402 -9.46 9.06 -4.22
CA TRP A 402 -9.21 7.86 -3.43
C TRP A 402 -8.20 6.90 -4.08
N THR A 403 -7.80 7.13 -5.33
CA THR A 403 -6.85 6.24 -6.02
C THR A 403 -5.48 6.22 -5.33
N PRO A 404 -4.83 7.35 -5.01
CA PRO A 404 -3.61 7.36 -4.20
C PRO A 404 -3.77 6.76 -2.80
N PHE A 405 -4.95 6.85 -2.19
CA PHE A 405 -5.24 6.23 -0.89
C PHE A 405 -5.13 4.70 -0.99
N PHE A 406 -5.79 4.07 -1.95
CA PHE A 406 -5.67 2.62 -2.16
C PHE A 406 -4.25 2.18 -2.53
N ILE A 407 -3.54 2.95 -3.36
CA ILE A 407 -2.13 2.67 -3.70
C ILE A 407 -1.26 2.70 -2.44
N SER A 408 -1.51 3.64 -1.52
CA SER A 408 -0.74 3.74 -0.26
C SER A 408 -0.98 2.52 0.64
N TRP A 409 -2.16 1.90 0.53
CA TRP A 409 -2.52 0.65 1.17
C TRP A 409 -2.20 -0.59 0.32
N ASP A 410 -1.32 -0.47 -0.68
CA ASP A 410 -0.87 -1.56 -1.57
C ASP A 410 -2.01 -2.29 -2.30
N LEU A 411 -3.12 -1.59 -2.55
CA LEU A 411 -4.26 -2.08 -3.32
C LEU A 411 -4.21 -1.50 -4.72
N ALA A 412 -3.84 -2.35 -5.68
CA ALA A 412 -3.75 -1.97 -7.09
C ALA A 412 -5.15 -1.79 -7.72
N GLY A 413 -5.42 -0.61 -8.23
CA GLY A 413 -6.68 -0.33 -8.93
C GLY A 413 -6.98 1.16 -8.98
N LYS A 414 -8.02 1.55 -9.71
CA LYS A 414 -8.49 2.94 -9.79
C LYS A 414 -9.87 3.07 -9.15
N TYR A 415 -10.06 4.05 -8.27
CA TYR A 415 -11.38 4.37 -7.72
C TYR A 415 -12.31 4.95 -8.81
N PRO A 416 -13.61 4.61 -8.84
CA PRO A 416 -14.32 3.66 -7.95
C PRO A 416 -14.24 2.20 -8.39
N ARG A 417 -13.68 1.89 -9.57
CA ARG A 417 -13.66 0.52 -10.14
C ARG A 417 -12.98 -0.52 -9.25
N ILE A 418 -11.99 -0.12 -8.43
CA ILE A 418 -11.33 -1.01 -7.47
C ILE A 418 -12.31 -1.64 -6.47
N LEU A 419 -13.44 -0.97 -6.18
CA LEU A 419 -14.46 -1.49 -5.29
C LEU A 419 -15.25 -2.66 -5.88
N GLU A 420 -15.19 -2.86 -7.19
CA GLU A 420 -15.85 -3.95 -7.92
C GLU A 420 -14.85 -5.03 -8.38
N ASP A 421 -13.57 -4.89 -8.00
CA ASP A 421 -12.53 -5.83 -8.40
C ASP A 421 -12.76 -7.22 -7.79
N GLU A 422 -12.54 -8.27 -8.59
CA GLU A 422 -12.83 -9.65 -8.20
C GLU A 422 -11.86 -10.18 -7.13
N VAL A 423 -10.64 -9.64 -7.05
CA VAL A 423 -9.59 -10.12 -6.15
C VAL A 423 -9.47 -9.21 -4.94
N VAL A 424 -9.38 -7.90 -5.16
CA VAL A 424 -9.13 -6.92 -4.08
C VAL A 424 -10.37 -6.16 -3.65
N GLY A 425 -11.50 -6.31 -4.33
CA GLY A 425 -12.67 -5.44 -4.16
C GLY A 425 -13.32 -5.54 -2.77
N GLU A 426 -13.31 -6.72 -2.14
CA GLU A 426 -13.81 -6.87 -0.77
C GLU A 426 -12.95 -6.10 0.23
N ALA A 427 -11.62 -6.28 0.18
CA ALA A 427 -10.69 -5.55 1.03
C ALA A 427 -10.72 -4.04 0.76
N ALA A 428 -10.87 -3.63 -0.51
CA ALA A 428 -11.01 -2.23 -0.88
C ALA A 428 -12.31 -1.61 -0.33
N ARG A 429 -13.44 -2.32 -0.37
CA ARG A 429 -14.71 -1.86 0.21
C ARG A 429 -14.62 -1.74 1.74
N SER A 430 -14.01 -2.72 2.41
CA SER A 430 -13.82 -2.66 3.86
C SER A 430 -12.92 -1.48 4.25
N LEU A 431 -11.75 -1.35 3.64
CA LEU A 431 -10.84 -0.23 3.89
C LEU A 431 -11.50 1.12 3.62
N PHE A 432 -12.27 1.22 2.53
CA PHE A 432 -12.99 2.44 2.20
C PHE A 432 -14.05 2.79 3.26
N SER A 433 -14.80 1.79 3.76
CA SER A 433 -15.77 2.00 4.83
C SER A 433 -15.09 2.52 6.10
N ASP A 434 -13.99 1.89 6.51
CA ASP A 434 -13.22 2.31 7.69
C ASP A 434 -12.69 3.74 7.53
N ALA A 435 -12.19 4.09 6.35
CA ALA A 435 -11.73 5.44 6.03
C ALA A 435 -12.86 6.48 6.06
N GLN A 436 -14.07 6.13 5.60
CA GLN A 436 -15.24 7.00 5.68
C GLN A 436 -15.67 7.23 7.13
N GLU A 437 -15.67 6.19 7.96
CA GLU A 437 -15.96 6.30 9.40
C GLU A 437 -14.94 7.19 10.11
N MET A 438 -13.65 6.98 9.86
CA MET A 438 -12.59 7.83 10.39
C MET A 438 -12.74 9.28 9.92
N LEU A 439 -13.00 9.51 8.63
CA LEU A 439 -13.19 10.84 8.07
C LEU A 439 -14.37 11.57 8.75
N ASN A 440 -15.49 10.87 8.96
CA ASN A 440 -16.63 11.41 9.69
C ASN A 440 -16.27 11.76 11.14
N LYS A 441 -15.49 10.91 11.83
CA LYS A 441 -15.01 11.19 13.18
C LYS A 441 -14.12 12.45 13.21
N LEU A 442 -13.14 12.53 12.31
CA LEU A 442 -12.21 13.66 12.19
C LEU A 442 -12.96 14.99 12.00
N ILE A 443 -14.01 14.99 11.18
CA ILE A 443 -14.82 16.17 10.89
C ILE A 443 -15.75 16.52 12.06
N ASN A 444 -16.50 15.55 12.58
CA ASN A 444 -17.50 15.78 13.63
C ASN A 444 -16.87 16.20 14.97
N GLU A 445 -15.75 15.57 15.32
CA GLU A 445 -15.01 15.85 16.55
C GLU A 445 -13.98 16.98 16.38
N LYS A 446 -13.81 17.51 15.16
CA LYS A 446 -12.85 18.58 14.81
C LYS A 446 -11.42 18.26 15.25
N LEU A 447 -10.99 17.02 15.02
CA LEU A 447 -9.67 16.53 15.44
C LEU A 447 -8.54 17.09 14.59
N ILE A 448 -8.84 17.49 13.36
CA ILE A 448 -7.89 18.11 12.43
C ILE A 448 -8.46 19.40 11.83
N SER A 449 -7.58 20.26 11.35
CA SER A 449 -7.96 21.48 10.63
C SER A 449 -7.20 21.62 9.32
N ALA A 450 -7.87 22.26 8.35
CA ALA A 450 -7.29 22.58 7.06
C ALA A 450 -7.10 24.09 6.93
N ASN A 451 -5.90 24.49 6.50
CA ASN A 451 -5.56 25.88 6.23
C ASN A 451 -4.97 25.99 4.82
N GLY A 452 -5.16 27.14 4.20
CA GLY A 452 -4.62 27.41 2.88
C GLY A 452 -4.29 28.88 2.71
N VAL A 453 -3.27 29.15 1.90
CA VAL A 453 -3.00 30.48 1.38
C VAL A 453 -2.88 30.37 -0.13
N ILE A 454 -3.54 31.27 -0.83
CA ILE A 454 -3.38 31.46 -2.27
C ILE A 454 -2.97 32.91 -2.52
N GLY A 455 -2.34 33.18 -3.65
CA GLY A 455 -2.12 34.54 -4.07
C GLY A 455 -1.89 34.66 -5.56
N PHE A 456 -2.13 35.86 -6.08
CA PHE A 456 -1.87 36.23 -7.46
C PHE A 456 -1.07 37.53 -7.51
N TRP A 457 -0.05 37.57 -8.35
CA TRP A 457 0.83 38.72 -8.48
C TRP A 457 1.04 39.08 -9.95
N PRO A 458 1.11 40.37 -10.29
CA PRO A 458 1.62 40.81 -11.58
C PRO A 458 2.98 40.17 -11.85
N ALA A 459 3.14 39.57 -13.03
CA ALA A 459 4.36 38.87 -13.37
C ALA A 459 4.62 38.90 -14.87
N ASN A 460 5.90 38.86 -15.24
CA ASN A 460 6.31 38.78 -16.63
C ASN A 460 7.58 37.96 -16.76
N THR A 461 7.71 37.25 -17.87
CA THR A 461 8.94 36.53 -18.21
C THR A 461 10.07 37.51 -18.50
N VAL A 462 11.24 37.24 -17.93
CA VAL A 462 12.51 37.95 -18.11
C VAL A 462 13.62 36.92 -18.32
N ASN A 463 14.75 37.31 -18.92
CA ASN A 463 15.90 36.42 -19.13
C ASN A 463 15.55 35.06 -19.80
N HIS A 464 14.47 35.00 -20.59
CA HIS A 464 13.92 33.81 -21.27
C HIS A 464 13.28 32.73 -20.39
N ASP A 465 13.79 32.47 -19.18
CA ASP A 465 13.35 31.36 -18.32
C ASP A 465 12.95 31.77 -16.90
N ASP A 466 13.14 33.04 -16.55
CA ASP A 466 12.78 33.57 -15.25
C ASP A 466 11.44 34.30 -15.32
N ILE A 467 10.67 34.28 -14.24
CA ILE A 467 9.47 35.09 -14.10
C ILE A 467 9.72 36.14 -13.02
N ALA A 468 9.77 37.41 -13.41
CA ALA A 468 9.83 38.51 -12.47
C ALA A 468 8.43 38.74 -11.88
N VAL A 469 8.34 38.78 -10.55
CA VAL A 469 7.10 38.96 -9.80
C VAL A 469 7.12 40.34 -9.16
N TYR A 470 6.01 41.07 -9.27
CA TYR A 470 5.88 42.44 -8.80
C TYR A 470 4.80 42.58 -7.72
N ASP A 471 4.94 43.59 -6.86
CA ASP A 471 3.89 44.03 -5.95
C ASP A 471 2.88 44.97 -6.65
N ALA A 472 1.92 45.47 -5.87
CA ALA A 472 0.88 46.39 -6.36
C ALA A 472 1.43 47.75 -6.82
N ASP A 473 2.60 48.15 -6.33
CA ASP A 473 3.28 49.40 -6.70
C ASP A 473 4.20 49.22 -7.93
N GLY A 474 4.24 48.01 -8.50
CA GLY A 474 5.07 47.67 -9.66
C GLY A 474 6.54 47.42 -9.33
N LYS A 475 6.88 47.30 -8.05
CA LYS A 475 8.25 46.96 -7.62
C LYS A 475 8.43 45.45 -7.68
N GLN A 476 9.56 45.02 -8.23
CA GLN A 476 9.91 43.59 -8.28
C GLN A 476 10.19 43.08 -6.86
N ILE A 477 9.45 42.05 -6.44
CA ILE A 477 9.54 41.44 -5.11
C ILE A 477 10.23 40.08 -5.12
N SER A 478 10.21 39.38 -6.25
CA SER A 478 10.84 38.06 -6.40
C SER A 478 11.11 37.73 -7.85
N THR A 479 11.91 36.68 -8.05
CA THR A 479 12.13 36.05 -9.35
C THR A 479 11.91 34.56 -9.19
N LEU A 480 11.00 33.99 -9.98
CA LEU A 480 10.77 32.55 -10.03
C LEU A 480 11.64 31.97 -11.14
N HIS A 481 12.55 31.07 -10.76
CA HIS A 481 13.48 30.44 -11.68
C HIS A 481 12.89 29.16 -12.26
N HIS A 482 12.90 29.02 -13.58
CA HIS A 482 12.47 27.80 -14.26
C HIS A 482 13.59 27.21 -15.11
N ILE A 483 13.44 25.94 -15.44
CA ILE A 483 14.39 25.20 -16.27
C ILE A 483 13.83 24.95 -17.66
N ARG A 484 14.69 25.04 -18.67
CA ARG A 484 14.34 24.75 -20.06
C ARG A 484 14.73 23.33 -20.44
N GLN A 485 13.83 22.64 -21.12
CA GLN A 485 14.14 21.33 -21.71
C GLN A 485 15.28 21.47 -22.73
N GLN A 486 16.37 20.71 -22.60
CA GLN A 486 17.50 20.73 -23.57
C GLN A 486 17.64 19.44 -24.39
N HIS A 487 16.91 18.39 -24.04
CA HIS A 487 17.00 17.10 -24.71
C HIS A 487 16.05 17.00 -25.90
N LEU A 488 16.60 16.67 -27.07
CA LEU A 488 15.86 16.36 -28.28
C LEU A 488 15.44 14.89 -28.27
N LYS A 489 14.17 14.59 -27.99
CA LYS A 489 13.66 13.21 -28.16
C LYS A 489 13.52 12.89 -29.65
N GLN A 490 13.97 11.70 -30.05
CA GLN A 490 13.84 11.22 -31.44
C GLN A 490 12.37 11.23 -31.87
N GLY A 491 12.08 11.80 -33.05
CA GLY A 491 10.70 11.98 -33.54
C GLY A 491 9.96 13.21 -32.99
N MET A 492 10.63 14.05 -32.18
CA MET A 492 10.06 15.27 -31.59
C MET A 492 10.86 16.53 -31.99
N GLU A 493 11.54 16.46 -33.14
CA GLU A 493 12.46 17.50 -33.63
C GLU A 493 11.80 18.86 -33.86
N THR A 494 10.50 18.84 -34.18
CA THR A 494 9.66 20.00 -34.43
C THR A 494 9.01 20.56 -33.15
N LYS A 495 9.08 19.83 -32.02
CA LYS A 495 8.48 20.29 -30.78
C LYS A 495 9.33 21.37 -30.11
N PRO A 496 8.69 22.38 -29.50
CA PRO A 496 9.41 23.39 -28.74
C PRO A 496 10.17 22.80 -27.55
N HIS A 497 11.24 23.49 -27.18
CA HIS A 497 11.96 23.27 -25.92
C HIS A 497 11.30 24.07 -24.82
N TYR A 498 10.34 23.44 -24.13
CA TYR A 498 9.51 24.12 -23.16
C TYR A 498 10.30 24.58 -21.93
N SER A 499 9.90 25.75 -21.44
CA SER A 499 10.12 26.25 -20.08
C SER A 499 8.77 26.66 -19.49
N LEU A 500 8.61 26.58 -18.17
CA LEU A 500 7.37 27.06 -17.53
C LEU A 500 7.16 28.57 -17.73
N ALA A 501 8.25 29.33 -17.88
CA ALA A 501 8.21 30.75 -18.17
C ALA A 501 7.66 31.07 -19.58
N ASP A 502 7.65 30.11 -20.51
CA ASP A 502 7.13 30.35 -21.87
C ASP A 502 5.60 30.65 -21.87
N PHE A 503 4.89 30.33 -20.79
CA PHE A 503 3.44 30.52 -20.65
C PHE A 503 3.05 31.82 -19.96
N VAL A 504 4.02 32.67 -19.61
CA VAL A 504 3.78 34.00 -19.03
C VAL A 504 4.30 35.07 -20.00
N ALA A 505 3.54 36.14 -20.20
CA ALA A 505 3.86 37.16 -21.19
C ALA A 505 5.26 37.75 -20.96
N PRO A 506 6.14 37.76 -21.98
CA PRO A 506 7.45 38.39 -21.89
C PRO A 506 7.32 39.89 -21.62
N LYS A 507 8.20 40.44 -20.78
CA LYS A 507 8.18 41.86 -20.40
C LYS A 507 8.27 42.79 -21.61
N GLU A 508 8.97 42.38 -22.66
CA GLU A 508 9.17 43.16 -23.89
C GLU A 508 7.87 43.35 -24.69
N THR A 509 6.85 42.51 -24.47
CA THR A 509 5.54 42.64 -25.13
C THR A 509 4.71 43.80 -24.57
N GLY A 510 5.06 44.33 -23.39
CA GLY A 510 4.29 45.36 -22.68
C GLY A 510 2.93 44.89 -22.17
N LYS A 511 2.59 43.60 -22.31
CA LYS A 511 1.35 43.01 -21.79
C LYS A 511 1.52 42.67 -20.30
N GLN A 512 0.55 43.05 -19.48
CA GLN A 512 0.50 42.61 -18.09
C GLN A 512 0.01 41.17 -18.03
N ASP A 513 0.77 40.31 -17.37
CA ASP A 513 0.38 38.93 -17.05
C ASP A 513 0.49 38.69 -15.54
N TYR A 514 0.12 37.50 -15.08
CA TYR A 514 0.03 37.18 -13.67
C TYR A 514 0.54 35.77 -13.39
N ILE A 515 1.08 35.58 -12.19
CA ILE A 515 1.42 34.27 -11.67
C ILE A 515 0.67 34.02 -10.37
N GLY A 516 0.21 32.79 -10.19
CA GLY A 516 -0.43 32.32 -8.96
C GLY A 516 0.50 31.43 -8.15
N GLY A 517 0.33 31.46 -6.84
CA GLY A 517 1.00 30.54 -5.91
C GLY A 517 0.04 30.12 -4.80
N PHE A 518 0.25 28.93 -4.26
CA PHE A 518 -0.53 28.44 -3.13
C PHE A 518 0.29 27.54 -2.21
N ALA A 519 -0.13 27.47 -0.95
CA ALA A 519 0.31 26.46 0.00
C ALA A 519 -0.90 26.04 0.84
N VAL A 520 -1.11 24.74 1.00
CA VAL A 520 -2.27 24.17 1.70
C VAL A 520 -1.84 23.04 2.61
N THR A 521 -2.58 22.84 3.69
CA THR A 521 -2.47 21.68 4.57
C THR A 521 -3.86 21.29 5.04
N ALA A 522 -4.13 19.99 5.11
CA ALA A 522 -5.36 19.42 5.68
C ALA A 522 -5.08 18.57 6.92
N GLY A 523 -3.87 18.67 7.50
CA GLY A 523 -3.38 17.75 8.54
C GLY A 523 -2.87 18.44 9.79
N ILE A 524 -3.32 19.67 10.10
CA ILE A 524 -2.96 20.31 11.37
C ILE A 524 -3.66 19.54 12.50
N GLY A 525 -2.89 18.95 13.42
CA GLY A 525 -3.37 18.02 14.46
C GLY A 525 -3.23 16.55 14.09
N ALA A 526 -2.89 16.22 12.84
CA ALA A 526 -2.81 14.83 12.38
C ALA A 526 -1.62 14.09 13.00
N GLU A 527 -0.47 14.75 13.19
CA GLU A 527 0.72 14.14 13.81
C GLU A 527 0.45 13.77 15.28
N GLU A 528 -0.15 14.67 16.05
CA GLU A 528 -0.52 14.39 17.43
C GLU A 528 -1.56 13.27 17.53
N LEU A 529 -2.53 13.24 16.63
CA LEU A 529 -3.55 12.20 16.61
C LEU A 529 -2.98 10.84 16.19
N ALA A 530 -2.13 10.79 15.17
CA ALA A 530 -1.44 9.58 14.75
C ALA A 530 -0.59 9.01 15.90
N LYS A 531 0.14 9.88 16.62
CA LYS A 531 0.90 9.47 17.81
C LYS A 531 0.02 8.90 18.91
N GLN A 532 -1.16 9.46 19.16
CA GLN A 532 -2.10 8.89 20.14
C GLN A 532 -2.53 7.48 19.76
N TYR A 533 -2.79 7.21 18.48
CA TYR A 533 -3.08 5.84 18.01
C TYR A 533 -1.88 4.91 18.15
N GLN A 534 -0.66 5.37 17.84
CA GLN A 534 0.58 4.59 18.02
C GLN A 534 0.84 4.25 19.49
N ASP A 535 0.70 5.21 20.38
CA ASP A 535 0.88 5.03 21.83
C ASP A 535 -0.17 4.05 22.39
N ALA A 536 -1.35 3.95 21.75
CA ALA A 536 -2.38 2.96 22.05
C ALA A 536 -2.20 1.60 21.33
N GLY A 537 -1.12 1.43 20.56
CA GLY A 537 -0.84 0.21 19.80
C GLY A 537 -1.74 0.00 18.57
N ASP A 538 -2.40 1.04 18.08
CA ASP A 538 -3.32 1.01 16.94
C ASP A 538 -2.65 1.57 15.68
N ASP A 539 -1.76 0.77 15.08
CA ASP A 539 -1.07 1.17 13.85
C ASP A 539 -2.05 1.36 12.68
N TYR A 540 -3.16 0.64 12.67
CA TYR A 540 -4.15 0.71 11.59
C TYR A 540 -4.78 2.10 11.51
N ASN A 541 -5.21 2.65 12.65
CA ASN A 541 -5.80 3.99 12.69
C ASN A 541 -4.75 5.12 12.66
N SER A 542 -3.49 4.80 13.00
CA SER A 542 -2.39 5.77 12.87
C SER A 542 -1.97 6.03 11.43
N ILE A 543 -2.06 5.02 10.55
CA ILE A 543 -1.67 5.07 9.13
C ILE A 543 -2.84 5.63 8.31
#